data_AF-A0AA40MKQ1-F1
#
_entry.id   AF-A0AA40MKQ1-F1
#
_cell.length_a   1.000
_cell.length_b   1.000
_cell.length_c   1.000
_cell.angle_alpha   90.00
_cell.angle_beta   90.00
_cell.angle_gamma   90.00
#
_symmetry.space_group_name_H-M   'P 1'
#
loop_
_entity.id
_entity.type
_entity.pdbx_description
1 polymer ?
#
loop_
_entity_poly.entity_id
_entity_poly.type
_entity_poly.pdbx_seq_one_letter_code
_entity_poly.pdbx_strand_id
1 'polypeptide(L)'
;GALLVFRLGAHIPVPGINNAALENLFNANQGTILGLFNMFSGGALERMSILALGIMPYISASIIVQLMSTVIPSLEALKKEGEQGKRKINQYTRQGTLFLALVQAIGMCAGLISQGITLTAGLAFYVPAVTSLVAGTMFLMWLGEQITERG
;
A
#
# COMPACT_ATOMS: atom_id res chain seq x y z
N GLY A 1 12.56 -15.39 -6.62
CA GLY A 1 13.03 -13.99 -6.79
C GLY A 1 12.17 -13.01 -6.01
N ALA A 2 10.91 -12.79 -6.43
CA ALA A 2 10.04 -11.75 -5.89
C ALA A 2 9.79 -11.80 -4.37
N LEU A 3 9.66 -13.00 -3.77
CA LEU A 3 9.53 -13.18 -2.31
C LEU A 3 10.74 -12.65 -1.53
N LEU A 4 11.95 -12.74 -2.12
CA LEU A 4 13.20 -12.28 -1.51
C LEU A 4 13.26 -10.74 -1.52
N VAL A 5 12.80 -10.13 -2.62
CA VAL A 5 12.68 -8.67 -2.76
C VAL A 5 11.61 -8.11 -1.82
N PHE A 6 10.47 -8.79 -1.68
CA PHE A 6 9.43 -8.44 -0.70
C PHE A 6 9.99 -8.46 0.73
N ARG A 7 10.72 -9.52 1.11
CA ARG A 7 11.34 -9.62 2.44
C ARG A 7 12.38 -8.53 2.71
N LEU A 8 13.21 -8.19 1.72
CA LEU A 8 14.19 -7.12 1.85
C LEU A 8 13.51 -5.75 2.02
N GLY A 9 12.47 -5.46 1.25
CA GLY A 9 11.71 -4.21 1.38
C GLY A 9 10.97 -4.09 2.72
N ALA A 10 10.49 -5.20 3.28
CA ALA A 10 9.84 -5.24 4.60
C ALA A 10 10.82 -4.97 5.77
N HIS A 11 12.14 -5.01 5.53
CA HIS A 11 13.15 -4.69 6.53
C HIS A 11 13.67 -3.25 6.45
N ILE A 12 13.29 -2.47 5.42
CA ILE A 12 13.69 -1.07 5.30
C ILE A 12 12.64 -0.21 6.02
N PRO A 13 12.98 0.41 7.17
CA PRO A 13 12.04 1.24 7.91
C PRO A 13 11.78 2.55 7.15
N VAL A 14 10.57 3.08 7.28
CA VAL A 14 10.22 4.40 6.74
C VAL A 14 11.04 5.47 7.47
N PRO A 15 11.68 6.40 6.75
CA PRO A 15 12.49 7.45 7.34
C PRO A 15 11.68 8.33 8.31
N GLY A 16 12.25 8.61 9.48
CA GLY A 16 11.67 9.52 10.47
C GLY A 16 10.77 8.88 11.53
N ILE A 17 10.76 7.54 11.64
CA ILE A 17 10.01 6.80 12.67
C ILE A 17 10.89 6.41 13.85
N ASN A 18 10.36 6.53 15.06
CA ASN A 18 10.95 6.02 16.29
C ASN A 18 10.52 4.56 16.51
N ASN A 19 11.38 3.62 16.16
CA ASN A 19 11.11 2.18 16.28
C ASN A 19 10.81 1.73 17.71
N ALA A 20 11.44 2.35 18.72
CA ALA A 20 11.21 1.99 20.13
C ALA A 20 9.81 2.41 20.60
N ALA A 21 9.32 3.57 20.15
CA ALA A 21 7.95 4.01 20.43
C ALA A 21 6.90 3.15 19.69
N LEU A 22 7.22 2.73 18.46
CA LEU A 22 6.38 1.85 17.65
C LEU A 22 6.23 0.47 18.29
N GLU A 23 7.34 -0.11 18.76
CA GLU A 23 7.36 -1.41 19.44
C GLU A 23 6.54 -1.38 20.74
N ASN A 24 6.63 -0.30 21.52
CA ASN A 24 5.82 -0.12 22.72
C ASN A 24 4.31 -0.05 22.42
N LEU A 25 3.91 0.64 21.35
CA LEU A 25 2.51 0.68 20.91
C LEU A 25 2.02 -0.66 20.39
N PHE A 26 2.86 -1.39 19.66
CA PHE A 26 2.52 -2.72 19.17
C PHE A 26 2.36 -3.71 20.31
N ASN A 27 3.30 -3.70 21.28
CA ASN A 27 3.22 -4.53 22.48
C ASN A 27 1.99 -4.19 23.33
N ALA A 28 1.62 -2.91 23.43
CA ALA A 28 0.39 -2.48 24.11
C ALA A 28 -0.90 -2.92 23.39
N ASN A 29 -0.83 -3.20 22.08
CA ASN A 29 -1.99 -3.57 21.24
C ASN A 29 -1.92 -5.02 20.72
N GLN A 30 -1.01 -5.85 21.22
CA GLN A 30 -0.92 -7.28 20.88
C GLN A 30 -2.22 -7.98 21.27
N GLY A 31 -2.96 -8.48 20.27
CA GLY A 31 -4.26 -9.13 20.44
C GLY A 31 -5.47 -8.32 19.91
N THR A 32 -5.26 -7.08 19.48
CA THR A 32 -6.30 -6.27 18.82
C THR A 32 -6.31 -6.46 17.30
N ILE A 33 -7.25 -5.82 16.61
CA ILE A 33 -7.37 -5.85 15.15
C ILE A 33 -6.08 -5.40 14.43
N LEU A 34 -5.26 -4.56 15.09
CA LEU A 34 -3.94 -4.16 14.61
C LEU A 34 -2.95 -5.33 14.53
N GLY A 35 -3.00 -6.27 15.49
CA GLY A 35 -2.19 -7.48 15.47
C GLY A 35 -2.59 -8.44 14.35
N LEU A 36 -3.89 -8.56 14.07
CA LEU A 36 -4.38 -9.34 12.93
C LEU A 36 -3.90 -8.74 11.60
N PHE A 37 -3.94 -7.41 11.48
CA PHE A 37 -3.46 -6.69 10.30
C PHE A 37 -1.95 -6.88 10.07
N ASN A 38 -1.15 -6.88 11.14
CA ASN A 38 0.29 -7.14 11.05
C ASN A 38 0.60 -8.57 10.53
N MET A 39 -0.17 -9.56 10.96
CA MET A 39 -0.06 -10.95 10.47
C MET A 39 -0.30 -11.04 8.96
N PHE A 40 -1.30 -10.31 8.43
CA PHE A 40 -1.55 -10.23 6.98
C PHE A 40 -0.48 -9.43 6.23
N SER A 41 0.16 -8.45 6.88
CA SER A 41 1.26 -7.67 6.31
C SER A 41 2.62 -8.39 6.33
N GLY A 42 2.71 -9.56 7.00
CA GLY A 42 3.97 -10.29 7.16
C GLY A 42 4.99 -9.61 8.09
N GLY A 43 4.53 -8.84 9.08
CA GLY A 43 5.40 -8.10 10.00
C GLY A 43 5.85 -6.72 9.49
N ALA A 44 5.36 -6.29 8.32
CA ALA A 44 5.71 -5.02 7.69
C ALA A 44 5.14 -3.80 8.45
N LEU A 45 4.02 -3.99 9.17
CA LEU A 45 3.36 -2.95 9.97
C LEU A 45 4.10 -2.69 11.29
N GLU A 46 4.54 -3.76 11.97
CA GLU A 46 5.31 -3.72 13.22
C GLU A 46 6.65 -3.00 13.07
N ARG A 47 7.21 -3.01 11.87
CA ARG A 47 8.47 -2.33 11.54
C ARG A 47 8.27 -1.01 10.81
N MET A 48 7.01 -0.62 10.55
CA MET A 48 6.65 0.49 9.67
C MET A 48 7.56 0.55 8.42
N SER A 49 7.62 -0.57 7.70
CA SER A 49 8.48 -0.67 6.53
C SER A 49 7.95 0.16 5.35
N ILE A 50 8.78 0.37 4.34
CA ILE A 50 8.37 0.99 3.06
C ILE A 50 7.19 0.23 2.42
N LEU A 51 7.02 -1.05 2.77
CA LEU A 51 5.93 -1.91 2.31
C LEU A 51 4.75 -2.00 3.30
N ALA A 52 4.66 -1.12 4.30
CA ALA A 52 3.63 -1.21 5.36
C ALA A 52 2.19 -1.17 4.83
N LEU A 53 1.92 -0.45 3.73
CA LEU A 53 0.62 -0.46 3.05
C LEU A 53 0.35 -1.77 2.28
N GLY A 54 1.40 -2.52 1.95
CA GLY A 54 1.34 -3.77 1.21
C GLY A 54 0.70 -3.62 -0.18
N ILE A 55 0.02 -4.69 -0.62
CA ILE A 55 -0.71 -4.75 -1.89
C ILE A 55 -2.18 -4.34 -1.76
N MET A 56 -2.64 -3.98 -0.57
CA MET A 56 -4.05 -3.67 -0.32
C MET A 56 -4.60 -2.50 -1.14
N PRO A 57 -3.88 -1.37 -1.34
CA PRO A 57 -4.39 -0.29 -2.18
C PRO A 57 -4.71 -0.75 -3.61
N TYR A 58 -3.93 -1.71 -4.13
CA TYR A 58 -4.17 -2.30 -5.45
C TYR A 58 -5.40 -3.20 -5.46
N ILE A 59 -5.54 -4.08 -4.46
CA ILE A 59 -6.73 -4.95 -4.34
C ILE A 59 -7.98 -4.08 -4.25
N SER A 60 -7.99 -3.06 -3.41
CA SER A 60 -9.13 -2.13 -3.29
C SER A 60 -9.42 -1.41 -4.60
N ALA A 61 -8.39 -0.88 -5.29
CA ALA A 61 -8.57 -0.23 -6.58
C ALA A 61 -9.16 -1.17 -7.63
N SER A 62 -8.71 -2.42 -7.69
CA SER A 62 -9.23 -3.41 -8.64
C SER A 62 -10.70 -3.72 -8.40
N ILE A 63 -11.12 -3.84 -7.13
CA ILE A 63 -12.52 -4.08 -6.77
C ILE A 63 -13.37 -2.87 -7.15
N ILE A 64 -12.90 -1.65 -6.88
CA ILE A 64 -13.61 -0.42 -7.25
C ILE A 64 -13.81 -0.34 -8.75
N VAL A 65 -12.75 -0.53 -9.54
CA VAL A 65 -12.85 -0.49 -11.01
C VAL A 65 -13.74 -1.61 -11.54
N GLN A 66 -13.69 -2.79 -10.92
CA GLN A 66 -14.55 -3.92 -11.29
C GLN A 66 -16.02 -3.65 -10.99
N LEU A 67 -16.34 -3.05 -9.85
CA LEU A 67 -17.71 -2.59 -9.53
C LEU A 67 -18.15 -1.47 -10.47
N MET A 68 -17.30 -0.47 -10.72
CA MET A 68 -17.58 0.60 -11.68
C MET A 68 -17.86 0.06 -13.08
N SER A 69 -17.16 -1.00 -13.51
CA SER A 69 -17.40 -1.65 -14.81
C SER A 69 -18.76 -2.35 -14.93
N THR A 70 -19.42 -2.66 -13.81
CA THR A 70 -20.79 -3.20 -13.79
C THR A 70 -21.87 -2.14 -13.72
N VAL A 71 -21.54 -0.95 -13.24
CA VAL A 71 -22.49 0.16 -13.06
C VAL A 71 -22.43 1.16 -14.22
N ILE A 72 -21.27 1.34 -14.84
CA ILE A 72 -21.02 2.33 -15.89
C ILE A 72 -20.95 1.62 -17.25
N PRO A 73 -21.90 1.87 -18.17
CA PRO A 73 -21.98 1.19 -19.46
C PRO A 73 -20.74 1.37 -20.34
N SER A 74 -20.05 2.51 -20.24
CA SER A 74 -18.83 2.78 -21.02
C SER A 74 -17.64 1.92 -20.57
N LEU A 75 -17.53 1.63 -19.26
CA LEU A 75 -16.52 0.72 -18.72
C LEU A 75 -16.88 -0.75 -19.01
N GLU A 76 -18.17 -1.08 -19.04
CA GLU A 76 -18.64 -2.39 -19.48
C GLU A 76 -18.32 -2.64 -20.96
N ALA A 77 -18.49 -1.63 -21.81
CA ALA A 77 -18.13 -1.69 -23.23
C ALA A 77 -16.62 -1.93 -23.41
N LEU A 78 -15.78 -1.20 -22.67
CA LEU A 78 -14.34 -1.45 -22.63
C LEU A 78 -14.01 -2.89 -22.22
N LYS A 79 -14.76 -3.48 -21.28
CA LYS A 79 -14.54 -4.89 -20.90
C LYS A 79 -14.85 -5.87 -22.05
N LYS A 80 -15.75 -5.50 -22.97
CA LYS A 80 -16.16 -6.28 -24.15
C LYS A 80 -15.23 -6.10 -25.35
N GLU A 81 -14.38 -5.08 -25.38
CA GLU A 81 -13.38 -4.81 -26.44
C GLU A 81 -12.17 -5.77 -26.44
N GLY A 82 -12.19 -6.81 -25.61
CA GLY A 82 -11.14 -7.84 -25.59
C GLY A 82 -9.84 -7.35 -24.94
N GLU A 83 -8.70 -7.56 -25.61
CA GLU A 83 -7.38 -7.34 -25.01
C GLU A 83 -7.04 -5.85 -24.83
N GLN A 84 -7.43 -4.99 -25.78
CA GLN A 84 -7.22 -3.53 -25.68
C GLN A 84 -8.00 -2.93 -24.51
N GLY A 85 -9.26 -3.36 -24.35
CA GLY A 85 -10.12 -2.93 -23.28
C GLY A 85 -9.63 -3.35 -21.89
N LYS A 86 -9.15 -4.60 -21.76
CA LYS A 86 -8.49 -5.08 -20.52
C LYS A 86 -7.28 -4.23 -20.15
N ARG A 87 -6.45 -3.84 -21.12
CA ARG A 87 -5.30 -2.95 -20.87
C ARG A 87 -5.75 -1.57 -20.36
N LYS A 88 -6.83 -1.02 -20.92
CA LYS A 88 -7.39 0.27 -20.48
C LYS A 88 -7.91 0.19 -19.03
N ILE A 89 -8.62 -0.88 -18.69
CA ILE A 89 -9.12 -1.13 -17.33
C ILE A 89 -7.95 -1.24 -16.34
N ASN A 90 -6.88 -1.97 -16.68
CA ASN A 90 -5.70 -2.06 -15.83
C ASN A 90 -5.02 -0.71 -15.61
N GLN A 91 -5.00 0.18 -16.62
CA GLN A 91 -4.49 1.54 -16.46
C GLN A 91 -5.31 2.35 -15.45
N TYR A 92 -6.64 2.23 -15.48
CA TYR A 92 -7.51 2.87 -14.49
C TYR A 92 -7.27 2.30 -13.08
N THR A 93 -7.14 0.98 -12.95
CA THR A 93 -6.81 0.34 -11.66
C THR A 93 -5.49 0.85 -11.12
N ARG A 94 -4.46 1.00 -11.97
CA ARG A 94 -3.17 1.55 -11.57
C ARG A 94 -3.26 3.00 -11.09
N GLN A 95 -4.01 3.84 -11.79
CA GLN A 95 -4.24 5.24 -11.38
C GLN A 95 -5.04 5.31 -10.07
N GLY A 96 -6.06 4.47 -9.92
CA GLY A 96 -6.82 4.34 -8.68
C GLY A 96 -5.96 3.87 -7.51
N THR A 97 -5.07 2.91 -7.75
CA THR A 97 -4.11 2.42 -6.75
C THR A 97 -3.20 3.54 -6.26
N LEU A 98 -2.63 4.32 -7.18
CA LEU A 98 -1.77 5.45 -6.83
C LEU A 98 -2.51 6.49 -5.98
N PHE A 99 -3.74 6.84 -6.35
CA PHE A 99 -4.56 7.78 -5.62
C PHE A 99 -4.91 7.26 -4.21
N LEU A 100 -5.37 6.01 -4.10
CA LEU A 100 -5.72 5.40 -2.82
C LEU A 100 -4.49 5.25 -1.91
N ALA A 101 -3.36 4.80 -2.47
CA ALA A 101 -2.12 4.68 -1.72
C ALA A 101 -1.67 6.04 -1.17
N LEU A 102 -1.82 7.12 -1.93
CA LEU A 102 -1.48 8.46 -1.49
C LEU A 102 -2.38 8.94 -0.33
N VAL A 103 -3.69 8.78 -0.46
CA VAL A 103 -4.65 9.14 0.60
C VAL A 103 -4.41 8.31 1.87
N GLN A 104 -4.21 7.01 1.73
CA GLN A 104 -3.94 6.11 2.85
C GLN A 104 -2.59 6.38 3.52
N ALA A 105 -1.54 6.65 2.73
CA ALA A 105 -0.22 7.01 3.25
C ALA A 105 -0.28 8.29 4.08
N ILE A 106 -0.99 9.32 3.61
CA ILE A 106 -1.19 10.57 4.37
C ILE A 106 -1.94 10.29 5.67
N GLY A 107 -3.03 9.52 5.62
CA GLY A 107 -3.80 9.16 6.82
C GLY A 107 -2.97 8.37 7.84
N MET A 108 -2.14 7.44 7.37
CA MET A 108 -1.24 6.67 8.22
C MET A 108 -0.17 7.58 8.86
N CYS A 109 0.48 8.44 8.07
CA CYS A 109 1.44 9.42 8.57
C CYS A 109 0.82 10.36 9.62
N ALA A 110 -0.41 10.82 9.40
CA ALA A 110 -1.13 11.66 10.36
C ALA A 110 -1.38 10.94 11.69
N GLY A 111 -1.77 9.65 11.63
CA GLY A 111 -1.94 8.81 12.82
C GLY A 111 -0.63 8.55 13.59
N LEU A 112 0.50 8.38 12.88
CA LEU A 112 1.80 8.18 13.51
C LEU A 112 2.29 9.45 14.23
N ILE A 113 2.04 10.63 13.64
CA ILE A 113 2.37 11.92 14.26
C ILE A 113 1.52 12.14 15.51
N SER A 114 0.21 11.87 15.46
CA SER A 114 -0.68 12.09 16.61
C SER A 114 -0.37 11.18 17.79
N GLN A 115 0.21 10.00 17.53
CA GLN A 115 0.68 9.06 18.54
C GLN A 115 2.12 9.32 19.03
N GLY A 116 2.80 10.36 18.53
CA GLY A 116 4.14 10.73 18.97
C GLY A 116 5.25 9.74 18.56
N ILE A 117 5.01 8.92 17.52
CA ILE A 117 5.93 7.87 17.07
C ILE A 117 6.96 8.41 16.06
N THR A 118 6.86 9.68 15.69
CA THR A 118 7.73 10.30 14.68
C THR A 118 8.86 11.09 15.33
N LEU A 119 10.07 10.94 14.80
CA LEU A 119 11.27 11.67 15.27
C LEU A 119 11.19 13.16 14.95
N THR A 120 10.44 13.53 13.91
CA THR A 120 10.21 14.89 13.45
C THR A 120 8.74 15.05 13.09
N ALA A 121 8.16 16.23 13.34
CA ALA A 121 6.80 16.56 12.95
C ALA A 121 6.77 17.47 11.71
N GLY A 122 5.69 17.41 10.93
CA GLY A 122 5.46 18.31 9.78
C GLY A 122 6.01 17.79 8.45
N LEU A 123 6.23 18.71 7.49
CA LEU A 123 6.59 18.38 6.09
C LEU A 123 7.88 17.55 5.97
N ALA A 124 8.82 17.71 6.91
CA ALA A 124 10.07 16.96 6.96
C ALA A 124 9.86 15.45 7.18
N PHE A 125 8.75 15.05 7.81
CA PHE A 125 8.35 13.65 7.92
C PHE A 125 7.40 13.25 6.79
N TYR A 126 6.39 14.07 6.51
CA TYR A 126 5.36 13.75 5.51
C TYR A 126 5.94 13.46 4.13
N VAL A 127 6.83 14.31 3.62
CA VAL A 127 7.35 14.16 2.26
C VAL A 127 8.10 12.83 2.08
N PRO A 128 9.14 12.51 2.86
CA PRO A 128 9.86 11.25 2.70
C PRO A 128 9.03 10.04 3.11
N ALA A 129 8.15 10.13 4.11
CA ALA A 129 7.33 9.00 4.56
C ALA A 129 6.24 8.63 3.55
N VAL A 130 5.45 9.61 3.08
CA VAL A 130 4.38 9.37 2.10
C VAL A 130 4.96 8.91 0.78
N THR A 131 6.03 9.54 0.29
CA THR A 131 6.66 9.13 -0.97
C THR A 131 7.24 7.71 -0.88
N SER A 132 7.86 7.34 0.24
CA SER A 132 8.36 5.98 0.46
C SER A 132 7.22 4.95 0.45
N LEU A 133 6.15 5.20 1.21
CA LEU A 133 5.00 4.29 1.30
C LEU A 133 4.30 4.11 -0.06
N VAL A 134 4.07 5.21 -0.77
CA VAL A 134 3.46 5.17 -2.11
C VAL A 134 4.36 4.46 -3.11
N ALA A 135 5.67 4.75 -3.09
CA ALA A 135 6.64 4.08 -3.95
C ALA A 135 6.71 2.57 -3.67
N GLY A 136 6.69 2.17 -2.40
CA GLY A 136 6.65 0.77 -1.98
C GLY A 136 5.43 0.03 -2.51
N THR A 137 4.23 0.59 -2.34
CA THR A 137 2.99 0.00 -2.87
C THR A 137 3.01 -0.09 -4.40
N MET A 138 3.43 0.95 -5.10
CA MET A 138 3.50 0.95 -6.57
C MET A 138 4.51 -0.07 -7.09
N PHE A 139 5.63 -0.23 -6.38
CA PHE A 139 6.63 -1.25 -6.69
C PHE A 139 6.08 -2.67 -6.50
N LEU A 140 5.32 -2.92 -5.43
CA LEU A 140 4.67 -4.22 -5.20
C LEU A 140 3.62 -4.54 -6.25
N MET A 141 2.81 -3.55 -6.64
CA MET A 141 1.85 -3.70 -7.72
C MET A 141 2.56 -4.09 -9.02
N TRP A 142 3.62 -3.38 -9.40
CA TRP A 142 4.41 -3.69 -10.58
C TRP A 142 5.02 -5.09 -10.53
N LEU A 143 5.55 -5.51 -9.36
CA LEU A 143 6.05 -6.87 -9.17
C LEU A 143 4.94 -7.92 -9.36
N GLY A 144 3.73 -7.67 -8.84
CA GLY A 144 2.58 -8.56 -9.02
C GLY A 144 2.15 -8.69 -10.48
N GLU A 145 2.16 -7.58 -11.23
CA GLU A 145 1.90 -7.58 -12.68
C GLU A 145 2.94 -8.41 -13.43
N GLN A 146 4.23 -8.24 -13.11
CA GLN A 146 5.31 -9.01 -13.76
C GLN A 146 5.26 -10.52 -13.46
N ILE A 147 4.85 -10.91 -12.25
CA ILE A 147 4.64 -12.32 -11.93
C ILE A 147 3.49 -12.89 -12.77
N THR A 148 2.43 -12.12 -13.01
CA THR A 148 1.28 -12.58 -13.81
C THR A 148 1.62 -12.71 -15.29
N GLU A 149 2.48 -11.84 -15.82
CA GLU A 149 2.90 -11.87 -17.24
C GLU A 149 3.94 -12.94 -17.55
N ARG A 150 4.81 -13.29 -16.59
CA ARG A 150 5.97 -14.18 -16.81
C ARG A 150 5.96 -15.47 -15.99
N GLY A 151 4.99 -15.63 -15.10
CA GLY A 151 4.86 -16.76 -14.18
C GLY A 151 3.87 -17.81 -14.63
#